data_AF-A0A4R4G640-F1
#
_entry.id   AF-A0A4R4G640-F1
#
_cell.length_a   1.000
_cell.length_b   1.000
_cell.length_c   1.000
_cell.angle_alpha   90.00
_cell.angle_beta   90.00
_cell.angle_gamma   90.00
#
_symmetry.space_group_name_H-M   'P 1'
#
loop_
_entity.id
_entity.type
_entity.pdbx_description
1 polymer ?
#
loop_
_entity_poly.entity_id
_entity_poly.type
_entity_poly.pdbx_seq_one_letter_code
_entity_poly.pdbx_strand_id
1 'polypeptide(L)'
;MKKLLNLIAIAVVAIPCFADGLGEGKTALEFNDYVKAAEAFERSCTGGNAQGCLELGALYEQGVGVAQNPYKASSLYAQACREGEAKGCSRMGLTVTP
;
A
#
# COMPACT_ATOMS: atom_id res chain seq x y z
N MET A 1 31.02 -26.06 21.96
CA MET A 1 29.76 -25.34 22.29
C MET A 1 29.59 -24.05 21.44
N LYS A 2 29.79 -24.10 20.11
CA LYS A 2 29.61 -22.94 19.21
C LYS A 2 28.53 -23.15 18.12
N LYS A 3 27.91 -24.34 18.07
CA LYS A 3 26.90 -24.71 17.06
C LYS A 3 25.44 -24.37 17.46
N LEU A 4 25.21 -23.89 18.69
CA LEU A 4 23.86 -23.58 19.20
C LEU A 4 23.47 -22.09 19.14
N LEU A 5 24.40 -21.17 18.83
CA LEU A 5 24.07 -19.73 18.72
C LEU A 5 23.50 -19.31 17.34
N ASN A 6 23.61 -20.15 16.30
CA ASN A 6 23.19 -19.78 14.94
C ASN A 6 21.69 -20.01 14.64
N LEU A 7 20.92 -20.58 15.58
CA LEU A 7 19.50 -20.86 15.36
C LEU A 7 18.58 -19.72 15.83
N ILE A 8 19.06 -18.79 16.66
CA ILE A 8 18.25 -17.68 17.18
C ILE A 8 18.22 -16.49 16.21
N ALA A 9 19.24 -16.36 15.34
CA ALA A 9 19.35 -15.25 14.38
C ALA A 9 18.37 -15.33 13.20
N ILE A 10 17.76 -16.49 12.93
CA ILE A 10 16.90 -16.68 11.75
C ILE A 10 15.44 -16.27 12.03
N ALA A 11 15.02 -16.16 13.30
CA ALA A 11 13.65 -15.82 13.66
C ALA A 11 13.39 -14.33 13.97
N VAL A 12 14.44 -13.51 14.19
CA VAL A 12 14.30 -12.08 14.53
C VAL A 12 14.46 -11.16 13.31
N VAL A 13 14.99 -11.67 12.20
CA VAL A 13 15.26 -10.89 10.97
C VAL A 13 14.08 -10.94 9.96
N ALA A 14 13.01 -11.66 10.29
CA ALA A 14 11.77 -11.68 9.52
C ALA A 14 10.60 -11.15 10.37
N ILE A 15 10.84 -10.08 11.12
CA ILE A 15 9.76 -9.24 11.63
C ILE A 15 9.42 -8.24 10.50
N PRO A 16 8.41 -8.47 9.65
CA PRO A 16 7.95 -7.45 8.71
C PRO A 16 7.19 -6.32 9.42
N CYS A 17 7.56 -5.93 10.65
CA CYS A 17 6.80 -4.96 11.45
C CYS A 17 7.16 -3.50 11.18
N PHE A 18 8.16 -3.14 10.39
CA PHE A 18 8.60 -1.73 10.32
C PHE A 18 8.95 -1.21 8.92
N ALA A 19 8.34 -1.76 7.87
CA ALA A 19 8.32 -1.13 6.56
C ALA A 19 6.89 -1.08 6.03
N ASP A 20 5.95 -0.63 6.86
CA ASP A 20 4.63 -0.20 6.42
C ASP A 20 4.83 1.07 5.59
N GLY A 21 5.07 0.91 4.29
CA GLY A 21 5.28 2.03 3.35
C GLY A 21 4.16 3.09 3.34
N LEU A 22 3.13 2.94 4.17
CA LEU A 22 2.12 3.95 4.45
C LEU A 22 2.71 5.26 4.99
N GLY A 23 3.61 5.20 5.97
CA GLY A 23 4.23 6.40 6.54
C GLY A 23 5.08 7.15 5.52
N GLU A 24 5.97 6.41 4.84
CA GLU A 24 6.80 6.93 3.76
C GLU A 24 5.97 7.54 2.63
N GLY A 25 4.87 6.88 2.25
CA GLY A 25 3.98 7.37 1.21
C GLY A 25 3.30 8.69 1.59
N LYS A 26 2.85 8.84 2.84
CA LYS A 26 2.26 10.10 3.32
C LYS A 26 3.27 11.25 3.32
N THR A 27 4.49 11.00 3.79
CA THR A 27 5.55 12.02 3.72
C THR A 27 5.86 12.38 2.27
N ALA A 28 5.91 11.42 1.36
CA ALA A 28 6.12 11.70 -0.06
C ALA A 28 4.99 12.58 -0.65
N LEU A 29 3.73 12.37 -0.25
CA LEU A 29 2.62 13.26 -0.63
C LEU A 29 2.81 14.69 -0.13
N GLU A 30 3.30 14.89 1.09
CA GLU A 30 3.58 16.23 1.66
C GLU A 30 4.62 17.01 0.82
N PHE A 31 5.59 16.31 0.24
CA PHE A 31 6.60 16.90 -0.65
C PHE A 31 6.20 16.88 -2.14
N ASN A 32 4.97 16.47 -2.47
CA ASN A 32 4.48 16.27 -3.83
C ASN A 32 5.33 15.30 -4.68
N ASP A 33 6.03 14.36 -4.03
CA ASP A 33 6.75 13.27 -4.69
C ASP A 33 5.81 12.09 -4.90
N TYR A 34 4.93 12.23 -5.89
CA TYR A 34 3.85 11.27 -6.13
C TYR A 34 4.33 9.91 -6.64
N VAL A 35 5.47 9.87 -7.34
CA VAL A 35 6.07 8.61 -7.81
C VAL A 35 6.51 7.80 -6.59
N LYS A 36 7.26 8.43 -5.68
CA LYS A 36 7.67 7.80 -4.44
C LYS A 36 6.50 7.43 -3.54
N ALA A 37 5.45 8.26 -3.52
CA ALA A 37 4.22 7.94 -2.79
C ALA A 37 3.57 6.66 -3.32
N ALA A 38 3.47 6.51 -4.65
CA ALA A 38 2.92 5.31 -5.27
C ALA A 38 3.73 4.05 -4.93
N GLU A 39 5.06 4.10 -5.02
CA GLU A 39 5.94 2.98 -4.68
C GLU A 39 5.83 2.58 -3.20
N ALA A 40 5.71 3.57 -2.30
CA ALA A 40 5.58 3.33 -0.88
C ALA A 40 4.20 2.75 -0.52
N PHE A 41 3.13 3.27 -1.12
CA PHE A 41 1.78 2.72 -0.94
C PHE A 41 1.62 1.34 -1.58
N GLU A 42 2.34 1.03 -2.67
CA GLU A 42 2.39 -0.32 -3.23
C GLU A 42 3.00 -1.31 -2.24
N ARG A 43 4.17 -1.00 -1.66
CA ARG A 43 4.75 -1.82 -0.59
C ARG A 43 3.78 -1.99 0.58
N SER A 44 3.16 -0.91 1.03
CA SER A 44 2.16 -0.94 2.10
C SER A 44 0.96 -1.85 1.79
N CYS A 45 0.40 -1.72 0.60
CA CYS A 45 -0.73 -2.52 0.13
C CYS A 45 -0.37 -4.00 -0.02
N THR A 46 0.80 -4.31 -0.59
CA THR A 46 1.30 -5.69 -0.69
C THR A 46 1.59 -6.31 0.68
N GLY A 47 1.91 -5.48 1.68
CA GLY A 47 2.04 -5.89 3.08
C GLY A 47 0.71 -6.09 3.81
N GLY A 48 -0.44 -5.99 3.12
CA GLY A 48 -1.78 -6.18 3.71
C GLY A 48 -2.34 -4.94 4.40
N ASN A 49 -1.71 -3.77 4.27
CA ASN A 49 -2.24 -2.54 4.83
C ASN A 49 -3.35 -1.96 3.94
N ALA A 50 -4.59 -2.08 4.40
CA ALA A 50 -5.79 -1.61 3.70
C ALA A 50 -5.72 -0.12 3.31
N GLN A 51 -5.17 0.73 4.19
CA GLN A 51 -5.00 2.16 3.89
C GLN A 51 -3.97 2.38 2.79
N GLY A 52 -2.89 1.58 2.74
CA GLY A 52 -1.93 1.63 1.63
C GLY A 52 -2.59 1.35 0.29
N CYS A 53 -3.48 0.36 0.23
CA CYS A 53 -4.26 0.08 -0.98
C CYS A 53 -5.22 1.22 -1.35
N LEU A 54 -5.87 1.83 -0.37
CA LEU A 54 -6.75 2.99 -0.58
C LEU A 54 -6.00 4.16 -1.21
N GLU A 55 -4.85 4.55 -0.63
CA GLU A 55 -4.08 5.70 -1.13
C GLU A 55 -3.49 5.43 -2.53
N LEU A 56 -2.99 4.21 -2.77
CA LEU A 56 -2.52 3.83 -4.11
C LEU A 56 -3.65 3.87 -5.14
N GLY A 57 -4.85 3.43 -4.76
CA GLY A 57 -6.05 3.53 -5.60
C GLY A 57 -6.35 4.98 -5.99
N ALA A 58 -6.22 5.92 -5.07
CA ALA A 58 -6.43 7.34 -5.33
C ALA A 58 -5.41 7.94 -6.30
N LEU A 59 -4.15 7.49 -6.25
CA LEU A 59 -3.12 7.91 -7.20
C LEU A 59 -3.42 7.42 -8.63
N TYR A 60 -3.85 6.16 -8.78
CA TYR A 60 -4.27 5.61 -10.08
C TYR A 60 -5.57 6.23 -10.60
N GLU A 61 -6.52 6.57 -9.72
CA GLU A 61 -7.75 7.28 -10.08
C GLU A 61 -7.46 8.66 -10.65
N GLN A 62 -6.52 9.38 -10.05
CA GLN A 62 -6.16 10.75 -10.44
C GLN A 62 -5.09 10.82 -11.54
N GLY A 63 -4.34 9.72 -11.77
CA GLY A 63 -3.20 9.72 -12.70
C GLY A 63 -2.02 10.55 -12.21
N VAL A 64 -1.81 10.59 -10.89
CA VAL A 64 -0.78 11.43 -10.26
C VAL A 64 0.33 10.53 -9.75
N GLY A 65 1.57 10.74 -10.22
CA GLY A 65 2.72 9.87 -9.93
C GLY A 65 2.69 8.50 -10.62
N VAL A 66 1.54 8.13 -11.20
CA VAL A 66 1.31 6.93 -12.01
C VAL A 66 0.39 7.28 -13.18
N ALA A 67 0.41 6.47 -14.24
CA ALA A 67 -0.55 6.64 -15.33
C ALA A 67 -1.98 6.38 -14.81
N GLN A 68 -2.92 7.25 -15.17
CA GLN A 68 -4.31 7.10 -14.77
C GLN A 68 -4.84 5.74 -15.22
N ASN A 69 -5.44 4.99 -14.29
CA ASN A 69 -6.02 3.69 -14.57
C ASN A 69 -7.19 3.40 -13.62
N PRO A 70 -8.42 3.75 -14.02
CA PRO A 70 -9.62 3.55 -13.20
C PRO A 70 -9.88 2.09 -12.82
N TYR A 71 -9.53 1.14 -13.71
CA TYR A 71 -9.69 -0.29 -13.43
C TYR A 71 -8.73 -0.78 -12.35
N LYS A 72 -7.46 -0.33 -12.40
CA LYS A 72 -6.47 -0.60 -11.35
C LYS A 72 -6.90 0.04 -10.03
N ALA A 73 -7.38 1.29 -10.07
CA ALA A 73 -7.89 1.99 -8.90
C ALA A 73 -9.05 1.22 -8.24
N SER A 74 -10.06 0.81 -9.01
CA SER A 74 -11.19 0.02 -8.52
C SER A 74 -10.74 -1.30 -7.88
N SER A 75 -9.76 -1.99 -8.48
CA SER A 75 -9.19 -3.23 -7.93
C SER A 75 -8.50 -3.03 -6.58
N LEU A 76 -7.73 -1.93 -6.43
CA LEU A 76 -7.06 -1.55 -5.19
C LEU A 76 -8.06 -1.14 -4.11
N TYR A 77 -9.10 -0.40 -4.48
CA TYR A 77 -10.20 -0.04 -3.58
C TYR A 77 -10.99 -1.27 -3.11
N ALA A 78 -11.23 -2.25 -4.00
CA ALA A 78 -11.85 -3.51 -3.63
C ALA A 78 -10.97 -4.32 -2.67
N GLN A 79 -9.65 -4.28 -2.83
CA GLN A 79 -8.73 -4.88 -1.87
C GLN A 79 -8.79 -4.18 -0.51
N ALA A 80 -8.67 -2.84 -0.49
CA ALA A 80 -8.82 -2.05 0.74
C ALA A 80 -10.12 -2.37 1.48
N CYS A 81 -11.24 -2.49 0.75
CA CYS A 81 -12.54 -2.90 1.29
C CYS A 81 -12.50 -4.27 1.96
N ARG A 82 -11.91 -5.29 1.30
CA ARG A 82 -11.80 -6.66 1.84
C ARG A 82 -10.95 -6.71 3.11
N GLU A 83 -9.94 -5.86 3.19
CA GLU A 83 -9.04 -5.74 4.35
C GLU A 83 -9.58 -4.81 5.46
N GLY A 84 -10.84 -4.36 5.34
CA GLY A 84 -11.55 -3.62 6.40
C GLY A 84 -11.51 -2.09 6.29
N GLU A 85 -10.90 -1.52 5.25
CA GLU A 85 -10.96 -0.07 5.00
C GLU A 85 -12.26 0.30 4.28
N ALA A 86 -13.25 0.77 5.05
CA ALA A 86 -14.59 1.07 4.57
C ALA A 86 -14.64 2.08 3.42
N LYS A 87 -13.70 3.04 3.36
CA LYS A 87 -13.63 4.00 2.24
C LYS A 87 -13.33 3.31 0.91
N GLY A 88 -12.61 2.18 0.94
CA GLY A 88 -12.37 1.36 -0.25
C GLY A 88 -13.67 0.84 -0.85
N CYS A 89 -14.62 0.41 -0.01
CA CYS A 89 -15.91 -0.10 -0.47
C CYS A 89 -16.73 0.97 -1.19
N SER A 90 -16.69 2.22 -0.71
CA SER A 90 -17.39 3.33 -1.34
C SER A 90 -16.73 3.76 -2.66
N ARG A 91 -15.39 3.76 -2.72
CA ARG A 91 -14.65 4.23 -3.90
C ARG A 91 -14.61 3.22 -5.04
N MET A 92 -14.60 1.92 -4.77
CA MET A 92 -14.62 0.90 -5.84
C MET A 92 -15.87 1.01 -6.74
N GLY A 93 -17.01 1.44 -6.19
CA GLY A 93 -18.26 1.63 -6.92
C GLY A 93 -18.32 2.91 -7.76
N LEU A 94 -17.51 3.92 -7.44
CA LEU A 94 -17.50 5.22 -8.13
C LEU A 94 -16.50 5.29 -9.28
N THR A 95 -15.51 4.39 -9.31
CA THR A 95 -14.35 4.49 -10.22
C THR A 95 -14.55 3.85 -11.59
N VAL A 96 -15.61 3.06 -11.77
CA VAL A 96 -15.92 2.36 -13.02
C VAL A 96 -17.29 2.72 -13.59
N THR A 97 -17.89 3.82 -13.14
CA THR A 97 -19.09 4.38 -13.78
C THR A 97 -18.67 5.13 -15.06
N PRO A 98 -19.16 4.71 -16.25
CA PRO A 98 -18.85 5.36 -17.51
C PRO A 98 -19.43 6.78 -17.62
#